data_AF-A0A2J8LG74-F1
#
_entry.id   AF-A0A2J8LG74-F1
#
_cell.length_a   1.000
_cell.length_b   1.000
_cell.length_c   1.000
_cell.angle_alpha   90.00
_cell.angle_beta   90.00
_cell.angle_gamma   90.00
#
_symmetry.space_group_name_H-M   'P 1'
#
loop_
_entity.id
_entity.type
_entity.pdbx_description
1 polymer ?
#
loop_
_entity_poly.entity_id
_entity_poly.type
_entity_poly.pdbx_seq_one_letter_code
_entity_poly.pdbx_strand_id
1 'polypeptide(L)'
;MRFHKLQNVQIALDYLRHRQVKLVNIRNDDIADGNPKLTLGLIWTIILHFQISDIQVSGQSEDMTAKEKLLLWSQRMVEGYQG
;
A
#
# COMPACT_ATOMS: atom_id res chain seq x y z
N MET A 1 22.93 -17.38 -1.46
CA MET A 1 22.51 -18.12 -0.23
C MET A 1 21.19 -17.55 0.29
N ARG A 2 20.30 -18.37 0.91
CA ARG A 2 18.98 -17.93 1.43
C ARG A 2 19.09 -16.76 2.41
N PHE A 3 20.16 -16.74 3.21
CA PHE A 3 20.49 -15.63 4.12
C PHE A 3 20.53 -14.25 3.43
N HIS A 4 21.14 -14.13 2.24
CA HIS A 4 21.16 -12.85 1.51
C HIS A 4 19.75 -12.40 1.09
N LYS A 5 18.86 -13.35 0.72
CA LYS A 5 17.47 -13.02 0.39
C LYS A 5 16.72 -12.48 1.60
N LEU A 6 16.85 -13.16 2.75
CA LEU A 6 16.24 -12.73 4.02
C LEU A 6 16.73 -11.34 4.44
N GLN A 7 18.03 -11.07 4.30
CA GLN A 7 18.61 -9.78 4.64
C GLN A 7 18.12 -8.66 3.70
N ASN A 8 18.08 -8.91 2.39
CA ASN A 8 17.58 -7.94 1.42
C ASN A 8 16.11 -7.58 1.67
N VAL A 9 15.27 -8.57 1.96
CA VAL A 9 13.87 -8.33 2.33
C VAL A 9 13.79 -7.55 3.64
N GLN A 10 14.61 -7.91 4.65
CA GLN A 10 14.62 -7.21 5.93
C GLN A 10 14.91 -5.72 5.78
N ILE A 11 15.90 -5.35 4.95
CA ILE A 11 16.21 -3.95 4.64
C ILE A 11 14.98 -3.21 4.07
N ALA A 12 14.24 -3.85 3.16
CA ALA A 12 13.02 -3.26 2.60
C ALA A 12 11.93 -3.09 3.67
N LEU A 13 11.70 -4.10 4.52
CA LEU A 13 10.71 -4.01 5.60
C LEU A 13 11.08 -2.94 6.63
N ASP A 14 12.36 -2.80 6.96
CA ASP A 14 12.85 -1.77 7.89
C ASP A 14 12.69 -0.36 7.32
N TYR A 15 12.94 -0.18 6.02
CA TYR A 15 12.65 1.08 5.34
C TYR A 15 11.17 1.45 5.43
N LEU A 16 10.27 0.50 5.20
CA LEU A 16 8.83 0.73 5.30
C LEU A 16 8.42 1.10 6.74
N ARG A 17 8.95 0.41 7.77
CA ARG A 17 8.70 0.77 9.18
C ARG A 17 9.21 2.18 9.50
N HIS A 18 10.39 2.54 9.00
CA HIS A 18 10.94 3.89 9.16
C HIS A 18 10.01 4.96 8.57
N ARG A 19 9.37 4.66 7.43
CA ARG A 19 8.33 5.49 6.79
C ARG A 19 6.96 5.42 7.47
N GLN A 20 6.85 4.84 8.66
CA GLN A 20 5.61 4.67 9.42
C GLN A 20 4.55 3.81 8.71
N VAL A 21 4.99 2.94 7.80
CA VAL A 21 4.11 1.96 7.13
C VAL A 21 3.78 0.82 8.10
N LYS A 22 2.49 0.53 8.27
CA LYS A 22 2.03 -0.57 9.12
C LYS A 22 2.17 -1.92 8.39
N LEU A 23 3.12 -2.74 8.83
CA LEU A 23 3.33 -4.11 8.34
C LEU A 23 2.69 -5.12 9.31
N VAL A 24 1.46 -5.55 9.03
CA VAL A 24 0.73 -6.48 9.91
C VAL A 24 1.02 -7.91 9.48
N ASN A 25 1.64 -8.70 10.37
CA ASN A 25 1.94 -10.12 10.15
C ASN A 25 2.83 -10.42 8.91
N ILE A 26 3.71 -9.49 8.52
CA ILE A 26 4.65 -9.69 7.40
C ILE A 26 6.07 -9.77 7.96
N ARG A 27 6.73 -10.91 7.74
CA ARG A 27 8.13 -11.15 8.08
C ARG A 27 8.96 -11.38 6.83
N ASN A 28 10.29 -11.37 6.97
CA ASN A 28 11.19 -11.48 5.82
C ASN A 28 11.21 -12.89 5.20
N ASP A 29 11.03 -13.94 6.01
CA ASP A 29 10.90 -15.32 5.59
C ASP A 29 9.61 -15.56 4.80
N ASP A 30 8.49 -14.95 5.21
CA ASP A 30 7.23 -15.01 4.46
C ASP A 30 7.39 -14.57 3.00
N ILE A 31 8.19 -13.52 2.76
CA ILE A 31 8.44 -12.97 1.43
C ILE A 31 9.54 -13.75 0.70
N ALA A 32 10.63 -14.08 1.38
CA ALA A 32 11.76 -14.80 0.78
C ALA A 32 11.38 -16.22 0.34
N ASP A 33 10.45 -16.87 1.06
CA ASP A 33 9.93 -18.20 0.76
C ASP A 33 8.65 -18.16 -0.10
N GLY A 34 8.14 -16.95 -0.41
CA GLY A 34 7.11 -16.76 -1.44
C GLY A 34 5.67 -17.04 -0.99
N ASN A 35 5.32 -16.74 0.28
CA ASN A 35 3.93 -16.82 0.75
C ASN A 35 3.04 -15.89 -0.11
N PRO A 36 2.11 -16.41 -0.92
CA PRO A 36 1.38 -15.58 -1.89
C PRO A 36 0.51 -14.51 -1.21
N LYS A 37 -0.17 -14.87 -0.11
CA LYS A 37 -1.04 -13.95 0.63
C LYS A 37 -0.25 -12.78 1.20
N LEU A 38 0.88 -13.07 1.85
CA LEU A 38 1.69 -12.05 2.51
C LEU A 38 2.51 -11.22 1.51
N THR A 39 2.89 -11.83 0.38
CA THR A 39 3.52 -11.10 -0.73
C THR A 39 2.55 -10.08 -1.33
N LEU A 40 1.32 -10.48 -1.63
CA LEU A 40 0.28 -9.57 -2.11
C LEU A 40 -0.06 -8.51 -1.06
N GLY A 41 -0.12 -8.89 0.22
CA GLY A 41 -0.32 -7.96 1.33
C GLY A 41 0.77 -6.89 1.39
N LEU A 42 2.05 -7.27 1.24
CA LEU A 42 3.17 -6.33 1.21
C LEU A 42 3.07 -5.35 0.04
N ILE A 43 2.83 -5.86 -1.17
CA ILE A 43 2.69 -5.02 -2.37
C ILE A 43 1.50 -4.06 -2.22
N TRP A 44 0.36 -4.54 -1.74
CA TRP A 44 -0.80 -3.71 -1.45
C TRP A 44 -0.48 -2.59 -0.46
N THR A 45 0.20 -2.91 0.63
CA THR A 45 0.60 -1.91 1.64
C THR A 45 1.52 -0.84 1.05
N ILE A 46 2.44 -1.21 0.15
CA ILE A 46 3.32 -0.26 -0.56
C ILE A 46 2.49 0.66 -1.45
N ILE A 47 1.61 0.10 -2.29
CA ILE A 47 0.73 0.88 -3.19
C ILE A 47 -0.15 1.84 -2.38
N LEU A 48 -0.80 1.32 -1.32
CA LEU A 48 -1.68 2.12 -0.47
C LEU A 48 -0.95 3.31 0.14
N HIS A 49 0.26 3.11 0.67
CA HIS A 49 1.01 4.17 1.34
C HIS A 49 1.59 5.20 0.36
N PHE A 50 2.22 4.76 -0.73
CA PHE A 50 2.97 5.67 -1.60
C PHE A 50 2.16 6.24 -2.76
N GLN A 51 1.11 5.57 -3.21
CA GLN A 51 0.33 6.01 -4.38
C GLN A 51 -1.07 6.49 -4.02
N ILE A 52 -1.76 5.83 -3.08
CA ILE A 52 -3.16 6.12 -2.80
C ILE A 52 -3.32 7.12 -1.64
N SER A 53 -2.49 7.01 -0.59
CA SER A 53 -2.66 7.82 0.63
C SER A 53 -2.43 9.31 0.43
N ASP A 54 -1.69 9.71 -0.59
CA ASP A 54 -1.37 11.11 -0.89
C ASP A 54 -2.22 11.70 -2.04
N ILE A 55 -3.28 11.00 -2.47
CA ILE A 55 -4.18 11.54 -3.48
C ILE A 55 -4.90 12.77 -2.90
N GLN A 56 -4.90 13.86 -3.68
CA GLN A 56 -5.62 15.08 -3.37
C GLN A 56 -6.77 15.25 -4.38
N VAL A 57 -8.00 15.39 -3.87
CA VAL A 57 -9.20 15.59 -4.70
C VAL A 57 -9.87 16.89 -4.27
N SER A 58 -10.29 17.72 -5.22
CA SER A 58 -10.97 18.98 -4.90
C SER A 58 -12.27 18.70 -4.13
N GLY A 59 -12.55 19.43 -3.05
CA GLY A 59 -13.73 19.18 -2.21
C GLY A 59 -13.67 17.90 -1.36
N GLN A 60 -12.49 17.29 -1.21
CA GLN A 60 -12.26 16.34 -0.13
C GLN A 60 -12.31 17.04 1.24
N SER A 61 -12.76 16.35 2.28
CA SER A 61 -12.57 16.78 3.67
C SER A 61 -11.32 16.15 4.28
N GLU A 62 -10.79 16.76 5.34
CA GLU A 62 -9.54 16.32 5.98
C GLU A 62 -9.64 14.93 6.64
N ASP A 63 -10.84 14.52 7.02
CA ASP A 63 -11.16 13.25 7.66
C ASP A 63 -11.38 12.08 6.68
N MET A 64 -11.42 12.36 5.36
CA MET A 64 -11.57 11.30 4.36
C MET A 64 -10.36 10.36 4.32
N THR A 65 -10.66 9.07 4.37
CA THR A 65 -9.68 8.03 4.10
C THR A 65 -9.22 8.07 2.64
N ALA A 66 -8.04 7.52 2.37
CA ALA A 66 -7.50 7.42 1.02
C ALA A 66 -8.45 6.68 0.04
N LYS A 67 -9.19 5.69 0.54
CA LYS A 67 -10.22 4.96 -0.22
C LYS A 67 -11.37 5.86 -0.62
N GLU A 68 -11.88 6.67 0.31
CA GLU A 68 -13.00 7.59 0.05
C GLU A 68 -12.58 8.69 -0.93
N LYS A 69 -11.36 9.22 -0.80
CA LYS A 69 -10.80 10.18 -1.77
C LYS A 69 -10.72 9.58 -3.17
N LEU A 70 -10.20 8.35 -3.29
CA LEU A 70 -10.12 7.66 -4.58
C LEU A 70 -11.51 7.42 -5.18
N LEU A 71 -12.49 7.02 -4.37
CA LEU A 71 -13.87 6.85 -4.81
C LEU A 71 -14.48 8.17 -5.30
N LEU A 72 -14.28 9.27 -4.57
CA LEU A 72 -14.76 10.60 -4.95
C LEU A 72 -14.15 11.03 -6.29
N TRP A 73 -12.85 10.81 -6.49
CA TRP A 73 -12.19 11.06 -7.77
C TRP A 73 -12.82 10.25 -8.89
N SER A 74 -13.01 8.94 -8.70
CA SER A 74 -13.60 8.07 -9.72
C SER A 74 -15.01 8.52 -10.10
N GLN A 75 -15.87 8.83 -9.12
CA GLN A 75 -17.24 9.30 -9.35
C GLN A 75 -17.27 10.59 -10.19
N ARG A 76 -16.33 11.51 -9.95
CA ARG A 76 -16.23 12.76 -10.71
C ARG A 76 -15.71 12.57 -12.12
N MET A 77 -14.75 11.67 -12.31
CA MET A 77 -14.23 11.37 -13.65
C MET A 77 -15.30 10.79 -14.59
N VAL A 78 -16.33 10.16 -14.03
CA VAL A 78 -17.47 9.61 -14.78
C VAL A 78 -18.75 10.43 -14.63
N GLU A 79 -18.68 11.64 -14.06
CA GLU A 79 -19.84 12.50 -13.93
C GLU A 79 -20.41 12.82 -15.32
N GLY A 80 -21.70 12.53 -15.52
CA GLY A 80 -22.39 12.73 -16.80
C GLY A 80 -22.45 11.53 -17.74
N TYR A 81 -21.77 10.42 -17.43
CA TYR A 81 -21.94 9.16 -18.15
C TYR A 81 -23.14 8.37 -17.59
N GLN A 82 -23.94 7.72 -18.46
CA GLN A 82 -25.00 6.81 -18.02
C GLN A 82 -24.38 5.56 -17.38
N GLY A 83 -24.95 5.15 -16.23
CA GLY A 83 -24.56 3.97 -15.47
C GLY A 83 -25.32 2.71 -15.84
#